data_AF-A0AAD8AGG7-F1
#
_entry.id   AF-A0AAD8AGG7-F1
#
_cell.length_a   1.000
_cell.length_b   1.000
_cell.length_c   1.000
_cell.angle_alpha   90.00
_cell.angle_beta   90.00
_cell.angle_gamma   90.00
#
_symmetry.space_group_name_H-M   'P 1'
#
loop_
_entity.id
_entity.type
_entity.pdbx_description
1 polymer ?
#
loop_
_entity_poly.entity_id
_entity_poly.type
_entity_poly.pdbx_seq_one_letter_code
_entity_poly.pdbx_strand_id
1 'polypeptide(L)'
;ILNVNVGTPDVEEGYNISKSITPHECRLRDLTYSAPITVDIEYTRGKQRFVRNNLVIGRMPIMLRSSNCVLANKSQFELAKMNECPLDPGGYFVVKGQEK
;
A
#
# COMPACT_ATOMS: atom_id res chain seq x y z
N ILE A 1 13.01 -14.84 8.85
CA ILE A 1 12.52 -13.47 8.57
C ILE A 1 12.95 -12.63 9.76
N LEU A 2 13.72 -11.59 9.52
CA LEU A 2 14.21 -10.68 10.55
C LEU A 2 13.13 -9.64 10.86
N ASN A 3 12.64 -8.95 9.83
CA ASN A 3 11.58 -7.96 9.93
C ASN A 3 10.56 -8.13 8.81
N VAL A 4 9.33 -7.67 9.07
CA VAL A 4 8.26 -7.56 8.09
C VAL A 4 7.73 -6.13 8.14
N ASN A 5 7.63 -5.48 6.99
CA ASN A 5 7.11 -4.13 6.87
C ASN A 5 6.00 -4.10 5.82
N VAL A 6 4.97 -3.31 6.09
CA VAL A 6 3.93 -2.98 5.11
C VAL A 6 4.19 -1.56 4.65
N GLY A 7 4.39 -1.39 3.34
CA GLY A 7 4.66 -0.08 2.75
C GLY A 7 3.42 0.82 2.71
N THR A 8 3.50 1.85 1.87
CA THR A 8 2.35 2.69 1.51
C THR A 8 1.74 2.24 0.18
N PRO A 9 0.45 2.51 -0.05
CA PRO A 9 -0.23 2.17 -1.29
C PRO A 9 0.44 2.76 -2.53
N ASP A 10 0.76 1.88 -3.46
CA ASP A 10 1.37 2.22 -4.74
C ASP A 10 0.81 1.34 -5.87
N VAL A 11 1.07 1.73 -7.10
CA VAL A 11 0.80 0.94 -8.30
C VAL A 11 2.09 0.88 -9.12
N GLU A 12 2.42 -0.30 -9.64
CA GLU A 12 3.50 -0.45 -10.61
C GLU A 12 2.97 -0.02 -11.97
N GLU A 13 3.43 1.15 -12.43
CA GLU A 13 3.31 1.53 -13.83
C GLU A 13 4.55 0.97 -14.57
N GLY A 14 4.41 0.62 -15.84
CA GLY A 14 5.43 -0.12 -16.60
C GLY A 14 6.86 0.44 -16.44
N TYR A 15 7.87 -0.39 -16.70
CA TYR A 15 9.30 -0.09 -16.48
C TYR A 15 9.75 -0.06 -15.01
N ASN A 16 9.10 -0.83 -14.11
CA ASN A 16 9.42 -0.91 -12.68
C ASN A 16 9.32 0.43 -11.94
N ILE A 17 8.44 1.33 -12.39
CA ILE A 17 8.22 2.61 -11.74
C ILE A 17 6.98 2.46 -10.86
N SER A 18 7.17 2.50 -9.54
CA SER A 18 6.05 2.56 -8.61
C SER A 18 5.62 4.01 -8.40
N LYS A 19 4.31 4.23 -8.40
CA LYS A 19 3.68 5.53 -8.14
C LYS A 19 2.70 5.39 -7.00
N SER A 20 2.69 6.35 -6.08
CA SER A 20 1.66 6.42 -5.05
C SER A 20 0.27 6.57 -5.68
N ILE A 21 -0.72 5.91 -5.10
CA ILE A 21 -2.09 5.88 -5.61
C ILE A 21 -3.08 6.29 -4.51
N THR A 22 -4.15 7.00 -4.88
CA THR A 22 -5.25 7.34 -3.95
C THR A 22 -6.39 6.33 -4.06
N PRO A 23 -7.23 6.18 -3.02
CA PRO A 23 -8.39 5.30 -3.11
C PRO A 23 -9.35 5.72 -4.23
N HIS A 24 -9.57 7.03 -4.43
CA HIS A 24 -10.32 7.55 -5.58
C HIS A 24 -9.79 7.07 -6.93
N GLU A 25 -8.47 7.10 -7.15
CA GLU A 25 -7.87 6.59 -8.39
C GLU A 25 -8.05 5.07 -8.53
N CYS A 26 -7.99 4.31 -7.42
CA CYS A 26 -8.29 2.89 -7.45
C CYS A 26 -9.74 2.59 -7.83
N ARG A 27 -10.71 3.38 -7.35
CA ARG A 27 -12.13 3.27 -7.71
C ARG A 27 -12.34 3.50 -9.22
N LEU A 28 -11.71 4.52 -9.79
CA LEU A 28 -11.88 4.88 -11.20
C LEU A 28 -11.19 3.92 -12.18
N ARG A 29 -10.08 3.30 -11.78
CA ARG A 29 -9.25 2.43 -12.63
C ARG A 29 -9.49 0.93 -12.42
N ASP A 30 -10.52 0.54 -11.65
CA ASP A 30 -10.78 -0.84 -11.24
C ASP A 30 -9.57 -1.54 -10.58
N LEU A 31 -8.78 -0.79 -9.82
CA LEU A 31 -7.59 -1.29 -9.13
C LEU A 31 -7.89 -1.70 -7.68
N THR A 32 -6.99 -2.47 -7.10
CA THR A 32 -7.03 -2.81 -5.67
C THR A 32 -6.09 -1.89 -4.90
N TYR A 33 -6.63 -1.13 -3.95
CA TYR A 33 -5.85 -0.24 -3.09
C TYR A 33 -5.01 -1.07 -2.13
N SER A 34 -3.74 -1.27 -2.49
CA SER A 34 -2.83 -2.20 -1.82
C SER A 34 -1.44 -1.62 -1.70
N ALA A 35 -0.70 -2.07 -0.68
CA ALA A 35 0.70 -1.70 -0.43
C ALA A 35 1.62 -2.94 -0.51
N PRO A 36 2.91 -2.78 -0.85
CA PRO A 36 3.84 -3.88 -0.90
C PRO A 36 4.20 -4.35 0.52
N ILE A 37 4.26 -5.66 0.70
CA ILE A 37 4.78 -6.30 1.91
C ILE A 37 6.26 -6.60 1.65
N THR A 38 7.15 -5.97 2.41
CA THR A 38 8.59 -6.20 2.33
C THR A 38 9.08 -6.97 3.54
N VAL A 39 10.05 -7.85 3.33
CA VAL A 39 10.68 -8.62 4.39
C VAL A 39 12.18 -8.58 4.30
N ASP A 40 12.81 -8.61 5.47
CA ASP A 40 14.24 -8.83 5.59
C ASP A 40 14.47 -10.31 5.89
N ILE A 41 15.21 -10.99 5.02
CA ILE A 41 15.51 -12.42 5.17
C ILE A 41 17.00 -12.62 5.41
N GLU A 42 17.32 -13.42 6.41
CA GLU A 42 18.62 -14.04 6.55
C GLU A 42 18.48 -15.52 6.15
N TYR A 43 19.35 -15.97 5.26
CA TYR A 43 19.42 -17.37 4.86
C TYR A 43 20.86 -17.82 4.72
N THR A 44 21.10 -19.11 4.93
CA THR A 44 22.45 -19.69 4.81
C THR A 44 22.57 -20.41 3.48
N ARG A 45 23.67 -20.17 2.75
CA ARG A 45 24.03 -20.92 1.54
C ARG A 45 25.39 -21.56 1.77
N GLY A 46 25.41 -22.86 2.06
CA GLY A 46 26.62 -23.56 2.51
C GLY A 46 27.03 -23.15 3.92
N LYS A 47 28.25 -22.63 4.11
CA LYS A 47 28.74 -22.10 5.40
C LYS A 47 28.59 -20.57 5.54
N GLN A 48 28.13 -19.88 4.50
CA GLN A 48 28.01 -18.42 4.49
C GLN A 48 26.56 -17.98 4.78
N ARG A 49 26.40 -16.96 5.63
CA ARG A 49 25.13 -16.29 5.90
C ARG A 49 24.95 -15.12 4.93
N PHE A 50 23.77 -15.03 4.33
CA PHE A 50 23.37 -13.97 3.43
C PHE A 50 22.16 -13.25 4.01
N VAL A 51 22.21 -11.92 3.98
CA VAL A 51 21.11 -11.05 4.37
C VAL A 51 20.59 -10.36 3.12
N ARG A 52 19.29 -10.47 2.85
CA ARG A 52 18.59 -9.69 1.84
C ARG A 52 17.52 -8.85 2.52
N ASN A 53 17.65 -7.54 2.37
CA ASN A 53 16.70 -6.58 2.93
C ASN A 53 15.70 -6.13 1.87
N ASN A 54 14.54 -5.65 2.31
CA ASN A 54 13.50 -5.07 1.46
C ASN A 54 13.02 -5.99 0.32
N LEU A 55 12.93 -7.30 0.56
CA LEU A 55 12.37 -8.23 -0.43
C LEU A 55 10.85 -8.11 -0.45
N VAL A 56 10.27 -7.70 -1.58
CA VAL A 56 8.81 -7.70 -1.78
C VAL A 56 8.32 -9.14 -1.93
N ILE A 57 7.42 -9.56 -1.05
CA ILE A 57 6.83 -10.93 -1.07
C ILE A 57 5.37 -10.96 -1.52
N GLY A 58 4.74 -9.80 -1.64
CA GLY A 58 3.34 -9.70 -2.03
C GLY A 58 2.79 -8.31 -1.75
N ARG A 59 1.46 -8.18 -1.87
CA ARG A 59 0.74 -6.92 -1.66
C ARG A 59 -0.43 -7.16 -0.71
N MET A 60 -0.66 -6.21 0.21
CA MET A 60 -1.74 -6.23 1.18
C MET A 60 -2.76 -5.14 0.85
N PRO A 61 -4.07 -5.44 0.71
CA PRO A 61 -5.10 -4.42 0.66
C PRO A 61 -5.05 -3.54 1.90
N ILE A 62 -5.01 -2.22 1.71
CA ILE A 62 -4.94 -1.26 2.81
C ILE A 62 -6.36 -0.77 3.10
N MET A 63 -6.74 -0.80 4.37
CA MET A 63 -8.03 -0.27 4.81
C MET A 63 -8.02 1.25 4.72
N LEU A 64 -9.10 1.84 4.22
CA LEU A 64 -9.21 3.30 4.13
C LEU A 64 -9.16 3.92 5.54
N ARG A 65 -8.39 5.00 5.66
CA ARG A 65 -8.09 5.72 6.92
C ARG A 65 -7.32 4.92 7.99
N SER A 66 -6.77 3.74 7.66
CA SER A 66 -5.79 3.06 8.51
C SER A 66 -4.44 3.80 8.52
N SER A 67 -3.54 3.41 9.43
CA SER A 67 -2.20 4.04 9.60
C SER A 67 -1.38 4.14 8.32
N ASN A 68 -1.53 3.16 7.41
CA ASN A 68 -0.76 3.08 6.17
C ASN A 68 -1.49 3.70 4.97
N CYS A 69 -2.72 4.18 5.16
CA CYS A 69 -3.50 4.82 4.11
C CYS A 69 -2.98 6.25 3.84
N VAL A 70 -2.94 6.68 2.58
CA VAL A 70 -2.55 8.06 2.22
C VAL A 70 -3.48 9.14 2.77
N LEU A 71 -4.70 8.74 3.18
CA LEU A 71 -5.71 9.60 3.80
C LEU A 71 -5.52 9.75 5.32
N ALA A 72 -4.64 8.98 5.94
CA ALA A 72 -4.39 9.04 7.37
C ALA A 72 -3.86 10.42 7.78
N ASN A 73 -4.43 10.99 8.85
CA ASN A 73 -4.01 12.29 9.41
C ASN A 73 -4.08 13.48 8.43
N LYS A 74 -4.95 13.39 7.41
CA LYS A 74 -5.16 14.46 6.44
C LYS A 74 -6.24 15.43 6.89
N SER A 75 -6.01 16.72 6.66
CA SER A 75 -7.00 17.77 6.90
C SER A 75 -8.16 17.67 5.90
N GLN A 76 -9.31 18.26 6.25
CA GLN A 76 -10.48 18.28 5.36
C GLN A 76 -10.17 18.90 3.99
N PHE A 77 -9.28 19.91 3.97
CA PHE A 77 -8.84 20.55 2.74
C PHE A 77 -7.94 19.64 1.88
N GLU A 78 -7.05 18.87 2.50
CA GLU A 78 -6.23 17.89 1.77
C GLU A 78 -7.08 16.74 1.23
N LEU A 79 -8.05 16.25 2.01
CA LEU A 79 -8.99 15.21 1.55
C LEU A 79 -9.79 15.69 0.32
N ALA A 80 -10.27 16.94 0.34
CA ALA A 80 -10.94 17.54 -0.80
C ALA A 80 -10.05 17.61 -2.05
N LYS A 81 -8.75 17.95 -1.89
CA LYS A 81 -7.78 17.91 -3.00
C LYS A 81 -7.53 16.52 -3.57
N MET A 82 -7.73 15.48 -2.76
CA MET A 82 -7.59 14.08 -3.16
C MET A 82 -8.90 13.46 -3.66
N ASN A 83 -9.96 14.26 -3.86
CA ASN A 83 -11.30 13.82 -4.24
C ASN A 83 -11.91 12.82 -3.23
N GLU A 84 -11.60 12.97 -1.95
CA GLU A 84 -12.12 12.15 -0.86
C GLU A 84 -13.03 12.98 0.05
N CYS A 85 -14.09 12.35 0.56
CA CYS A 85 -15.02 13.01 1.46
C CYS A 85 -14.45 13.09 2.89
N PRO A 86 -14.43 14.27 3.55
CA PRO A 86 -14.02 14.39 4.95
C PRO A 86 -14.91 13.61 5.92
N LEU A 87 -16.18 13.41 5.55
CA LEU A 87 -17.19 12.72 6.37
C LEU A 87 -17.24 11.20 6.11
N ASP A 88 -16.43 10.67 5.18
CA ASP A 88 -16.33 9.24 4.96
C ASP A 88 -15.83 8.55 6.25
N PRO A 89 -16.52 7.58 6.84
CA PRO A 89 -16.03 6.89 8.03
C PRO A 89 -14.69 6.15 7.80
N GLY A 90 -14.38 5.74 6.56
CA GLY A 90 -13.32 4.77 6.27
C GLY A 90 -13.67 3.38 6.81
N GLY A 91 -12.67 2.52 7.02
CA GLY A 91 -12.90 1.19 7.61
C GLY A 91 -13.19 0.06 6.62
N TYR A 92 -13.16 0.34 5.32
CA TYR A 92 -13.40 -0.62 4.25
C TYR A 92 -12.22 -0.68 3.29
N PHE A 93 -12.25 -1.62 2.35
CA PHE A 93 -11.23 -1.84 1.34
C PHE A 93 -11.74 -1.50 -0.05
N VAL A 94 -10.85 -1.03 -0.94
CA VAL A 94 -11.14 -0.91 -2.37
C VAL A 94 -10.46 -2.08 -3.09
N VAL A 95 -11.26 -3.02 -3.59
CA VAL A 95 -10.79 -4.24 -4.28
C VAL A 95 -11.39 -4.27 -5.67
N LYS A 96 -10.54 -4.22 -6.70
CA LYS A 96 -10.94 -4.16 -8.11
C LYS A 96 -11.99 -3.06 -8.36
N GLY A 97 -11.72 -1.85 -7.88
CA GLY A 97 -12.62 -0.70 -7.99
C GLY A 97 -13.81 -0.69 -7.03
N GLN A 98 -14.10 -1.79 -6.34
CA GLN A 98 -15.30 -1.94 -5.50
C GLN A 98 -14.99 -1.81 -4.02
N GLU A 99 -15.89 -1.15 -3.29
CA GLU A 99 -15.81 -1.00 -1.83
C GLU A 99 -16.32 -2.28 -1.13
N LYS A 100 -15.55 -2.79 -0.18
CA LYS A 100 -15.78 -4.06 0.53
C LYS A 100 -15.52 -3.95 2.02
#